data_AF-A0A2G9UGW9-F1
#
_entry.id   AF-A0A2G9UGW9-F1
#
_cell.length_a   1.000
_cell.length_b   1.000
_cell.length_c   1.000
_cell.angle_alpha   90.00
_cell.angle_beta   90.00
_cell.angle_gamma   90.00
#
_symmetry.space_group_name_H-M   'P 1'
#
loop_
_entity.id
_entity.type
_entity.pdbx_description
1 polymer ?
#
loop_
_entity_poly.entity_id
_entity_poly.type
_entity_poly.pdbx_seq_one_letter_code
_entity_poly.pdbx_strand_id
1 'polypeptide(L)'
;MSLFTAEFLRHAGEHLRILDNAPPDINLLPNGYLYLAQNEEQAEELRKNWKIQLDKGACVALLSKDQLKDRFPFMDFEDVVLGTLGLENEGTFDTWQLLSAIREKNITLGVQYVKGEVEGFQFERNVGRAEPHAMEDHEIADQEKLRAQRITAVLVRPQMSDTSARPIRAHMIVNAAGPWAGKIAELAGIGKGQGLLAVPVPVRPRRRTNFVIHAPDVPVDMPSLVEPCGVHCRQIDVGNTFVVGRNPPVVSLPSV
;
A
#
# COMPACT_ATOMS: atom_id res chain seq x y z
N MET A 1 -7.04 -9.85 1.17
CA MET A 1 -6.43 -9.24 2.38
C MET A 1 -5.69 -10.34 3.16
N SER A 2 -4.69 -10.03 4.01
CA SER A 2 -4.14 -11.09 4.90
C SER A 2 -5.19 -11.47 5.96
N LEU A 3 -5.19 -12.73 6.43
CA LEU A 3 -6.12 -13.18 7.47
C LEU A 3 -5.95 -12.35 8.76
N PHE A 4 -4.71 -12.05 9.13
CA PHE A 4 -4.40 -11.17 10.27
C PHE A 4 -5.00 -9.77 10.11
N THR A 5 -4.84 -9.15 8.94
CA THR A 5 -5.38 -7.80 8.71
C THR A 5 -6.91 -7.82 8.74
N ALA A 6 -7.56 -8.84 8.18
CA ALA A 6 -9.01 -8.96 8.21
C ALA A 6 -9.54 -9.08 9.65
N GLU A 7 -8.88 -9.89 10.48
CA GLU A 7 -9.21 -10.02 11.89
C GLU A 7 -8.98 -8.72 12.67
N PHE A 8 -7.85 -8.04 12.44
CA PHE A 8 -7.56 -6.75 13.05
C PHE A 8 -8.61 -5.70 12.71
N LEU A 9 -9.04 -5.62 11.44
CA LEU A 9 -10.04 -4.64 11.01
C LEU A 9 -11.43 -4.92 11.59
N ARG A 10 -11.83 -6.19 11.72
CA ARG A 10 -13.08 -6.57 12.40
C ARG A 10 -13.12 -6.11 13.85
N HIS A 11 -11.98 -6.20 14.54
CA HIS A 11 -11.84 -5.80 15.94
C HIS A 11 -11.17 -4.41 16.09
N ALA A 12 -11.17 -3.58 15.04
CA ALA A 12 -10.50 -2.28 15.06
C ALA A 12 -11.06 -1.38 16.17
N GLY A 13 -12.37 -1.44 16.41
CA GLY A 13 -13.03 -0.71 17.49
C GLY A 13 -12.49 -1.07 18.89
N GLU A 14 -12.06 -2.31 19.11
CA GLU A 14 -11.46 -2.75 20.36
C GLU A 14 -9.97 -2.40 20.43
N HIS A 15 -9.22 -2.72 19.38
CA HIS A 15 -7.77 -2.50 19.31
C HIS A 15 -7.39 -1.03 19.36
N LEU A 16 -8.17 -0.17 18.68
CA LEU A 16 -7.88 1.25 18.53
C LEU A 16 -8.65 2.13 19.52
N ARG A 17 -9.38 1.53 20.47
CA ARG A 17 -10.09 2.27 21.50
C ARG A 17 -9.15 3.10 22.37
N ILE A 18 -9.55 4.32 22.66
CA ILE A 18 -8.89 5.23 23.61
C ILE A 18 -9.77 5.33 24.86
N LEU A 19 -9.13 5.53 26.02
CA LEU A 19 -9.84 5.71 27.30
C LEU A 19 -10.84 6.87 27.17
N ASP A 20 -12.03 6.69 27.75
CA ASP A 20 -13.11 7.70 27.80
C ASP A 20 -13.66 8.17 26.43
N ASN A 21 -13.30 7.50 25.34
CA ASN A 21 -13.84 7.73 24.00
C ASN A 21 -14.66 6.55 23.50
N ALA A 22 -15.59 6.84 22.57
CA ALA A 22 -16.29 5.81 21.82
C ALA A 22 -15.29 5.01 20.95
N PRO A 23 -15.54 3.71 20.72
CA PRO A 23 -14.77 2.93 19.75
C PRO A 23 -14.80 3.61 18.37
N PRO A 24 -13.66 3.66 17.65
CA PRO A 24 -13.65 4.17 16.28
C PRO A 24 -14.45 3.26 15.36
N ASP A 25 -15.27 3.85 14.50
CA ASP A 25 -15.98 3.14 13.43
C ASP A 25 -15.27 3.37 12.10
N ILE A 26 -14.75 2.28 11.54
CA ILE A 26 -14.03 2.29 10.26
C ILE A 26 -14.96 2.00 9.08
N ASN A 27 -16.26 1.85 9.30
CA ASN A 27 -17.26 1.53 8.28
C ASN A 27 -16.84 0.32 7.42
N LEU A 28 -16.47 -0.79 8.06
CA LEU A 28 -16.04 -2.00 7.35
C LEU A 28 -17.25 -2.66 6.67
N LEU A 29 -17.27 -2.59 5.34
CA LEU A 29 -18.23 -3.27 4.49
C LEU A 29 -17.64 -4.62 4.06
N PRO A 30 -18.26 -5.76 4.39
CA PRO A 30 -17.80 -7.08 3.98
C PRO A 30 -18.20 -7.40 2.53
N ASN A 31 -17.93 -6.47 1.60
CA ASN A 31 -18.16 -6.70 0.18
C ASN A 31 -16.96 -7.41 -0.45
N GLY A 32 -17.16 -8.67 -0.82
CA GLY A 32 -16.16 -9.46 -1.53
C GLY A 32 -15.77 -8.87 -2.88
N TYR A 33 -14.56 -9.18 -3.33
CA TYR A 33 -14.12 -8.82 -4.67
C TYR A 33 -14.59 -9.88 -5.68
N LEU A 34 -15.25 -9.42 -6.74
CA LEU A 34 -15.62 -10.23 -7.90
C LEU A 34 -14.61 -9.98 -9.01
N TYR A 35 -13.82 -10.99 -9.32
CA TYR A 35 -12.94 -11.00 -10.48
C TYR A 35 -13.60 -11.78 -11.62
N LEU A 36 -13.59 -11.23 -12.82
CA LEU A 36 -14.18 -11.85 -14.00
C LEU A 36 -13.10 -12.27 -15.00
N ALA A 37 -13.41 -13.25 -15.85
CA ALA A 37 -12.60 -13.66 -17.00
C ALA A 37 -13.45 -13.65 -18.27
N GLN A 38 -12.95 -13.04 -19.33
CA GLN A 38 -13.60 -12.93 -20.64
C GLN A 38 -13.16 -14.01 -21.64
N ASN A 39 -12.06 -14.71 -21.37
CA ASN A 39 -11.53 -15.77 -22.23
C ASN A 39 -10.94 -16.93 -21.41
N GLU A 40 -10.63 -18.04 -22.08
CA GLU A 40 -10.17 -19.26 -21.40
C GLU A 40 -8.80 -19.08 -20.75
N GLU A 41 -7.89 -18.28 -21.34
CA GLU A 41 -6.57 -17.98 -20.76
C GLU A 41 -6.71 -17.29 -19.38
N GLN A 42 -7.56 -16.26 -19.31
CA GLN A 42 -7.88 -15.58 -18.04
C GLN A 42 -8.60 -16.52 -17.07
N ALA A 43 -9.48 -17.39 -17.56
CA ALA A 43 -10.19 -18.36 -16.75
C ALA A 43 -9.23 -19.38 -16.12
N GLU A 44 -8.23 -19.86 -16.85
CA GLU A 44 -7.17 -20.72 -16.34
C GLU A 44 -6.34 -20.02 -15.26
N GLU A 45 -5.99 -18.75 -15.46
CA GLU A 45 -5.28 -17.95 -14.46
C GLU A 45 -6.11 -17.78 -13.18
N LEU A 46 -7.39 -17.44 -13.29
CA LEU A 46 -8.30 -17.34 -12.15
C LEU A 46 -8.41 -18.68 -11.41
N ARG A 47 -8.53 -19.82 -12.11
CA ARG A 47 -8.57 -21.15 -11.48
C ARG A 47 -7.28 -21.46 -10.72
N LYS A 48 -6.13 -21.09 -11.27
CA LYS A 48 -4.83 -21.25 -10.61
C LYS A 48 -4.75 -20.39 -9.35
N ASN A 49 -5.13 -19.13 -9.44
CA ASN A 49 -5.12 -18.20 -8.30
C ASN A 49 -6.10 -18.63 -7.21
N TRP A 50 -7.30 -19.08 -7.59
CA TRP A 50 -8.30 -19.64 -6.69
C TRP A 50 -7.78 -20.85 -5.90
N LYS A 51 -7.09 -21.79 -6.56
CA LYS A 51 -6.45 -22.94 -5.88
C LYS A 51 -5.42 -22.50 -4.84
N ILE A 52 -4.59 -21.50 -5.18
CA ILE A 52 -3.59 -20.95 -4.26
C ILE A 52 -4.28 -20.27 -3.07
N GLN A 53 -5.36 -19.52 -3.32
CA GLN A 53 -6.14 -18.87 -2.27
C GLN A 53 -6.74 -19.88 -1.29
N LEU A 54 -7.32 -20.97 -1.80
CA LEU A 54 -7.83 -22.07 -0.96
C LEU A 54 -6.74 -22.74 -0.13
N ASP A 55 -5.58 -23.02 -0.72
CA ASP A 55 -4.41 -23.58 -0.01
C ASP A 55 -3.93 -22.67 1.14
N LYS A 56 -4.12 -21.35 1.00
CA LYS A 56 -3.81 -20.36 2.04
C LYS A 56 -4.97 -20.07 3.00
N GLY A 57 -6.07 -20.82 2.93
CA GLY A 57 -7.21 -20.70 3.83
C GLY A 57 -8.14 -19.52 3.53
N ALA A 58 -8.08 -18.94 2.33
CA ALA A 58 -9.04 -17.91 1.92
C ALA A 58 -10.36 -18.55 1.49
N CYS A 59 -11.48 -17.94 1.90
CA CYS A 59 -12.83 -18.39 1.53
C CYS A 59 -13.25 -17.71 0.22
N VAL A 60 -13.07 -18.41 -0.91
CA VAL A 60 -13.32 -17.87 -2.26
C VAL A 60 -14.13 -18.87 -3.08
N ALA A 61 -15.21 -18.39 -3.69
CA ALA A 61 -16.02 -19.17 -4.62
C ALA A 61 -15.51 -19.02 -6.05
N LEU A 62 -15.49 -20.13 -6.79
CA LEU A 62 -15.37 -20.14 -8.24
C LEU A 62 -16.77 -20.27 -8.82
N LEU A 63 -17.17 -19.32 -9.68
CA LEU A 63 -18.53 -19.21 -10.19
C LEU A 63 -18.54 -19.37 -11.71
N SER A 64 -19.41 -20.24 -12.21
CA SER A 64 -19.73 -20.30 -13.64
C SER A 64 -20.57 -19.10 -14.06
N LYS A 65 -20.65 -18.86 -15.37
CA LYS A 65 -21.53 -17.85 -15.96
C LYS A 65 -22.98 -17.96 -15.47
N ASP A 66 -23.54 -19.16 -15.40
CA ASP A 66 -24.92 -19.36 -14.95
C ASP A 66 -25.08 -19.00 -13.46
N GLN A 67 -24.12 -19.40 -12.62
CA GLN A 67 -24.11 -19.04 -11.20
C GLN A 67 -23.94 -17.54 -10.97
N LEU A 68 -23.18 -16.85 -11.83
CA LEU A 68 -23.04 -15.39 -11.80
C LEU A 68 -24.37 -14.71 -12.14
N LYS A 69 -25.08 -15.18 -13.17
CA LYS A 69 -26.41 -14.66 -13.55
C LYS A 69 -27.44 -14.88 -12.46
N ASP A 70 -27.44 -16.06 -11.83
CA ASP A 70 -28.37 -16.36 -10.73
C ASP A 70 -28.10 -15.46 -9.52
N ARG A 71 -26.82 -15.16 -9.23
CA ARG A 71 -26.43 -14.38 -8.06
C ARG A 71 -26.53 -12.88 -8.27
N PHE A 72 -26.24 -12.40 -9.46
CA PHE A 72 -26.23 -10.97 -9.82
C PHE A 72 -27.08 -10.73 -11.08
N PRO A 73 -28.42 -10.93 -11.00
CA PRO A 73 -29.31 -10.86 -12.16
C PRO A 73 -29.39 -9.47 -12.80
N PHE A 74 -28.90 -8.43 -12.10
CA PHE A 74 -28.83 -7.05 -12.57
C PHE A 74 -27.56 -6.74 -13.38
N MET A 75 -26.62 -7.68 -13.52
CA MET A 75 -25.39 -7.53 -14.30
C MET A 75 -25.45 -8.34 -15.59
N ASP A 76 -24.75 -7.86 -16.62
CA ASP A 76 -24.54 -8.62 -17.86
C ASP A 76 -23.26 -9.46 -17.75
N PHE A 77 -23.35 -10.71 -18.19
CA PHE A 77 -22.26 -11.69 -18.20
C PHE A 77 -22.14 -12.38 -19.56
N GLU A 78 -22.69 -11.81 -20.64
CA GLU A 78 -22.65 -12.40 -21.98
C GLU A 78 -21.22 -12.71 -22.46
N ASP A 79 -20.28 -11.81 -22.20
CA ASP A 79 -18.87 -11.91 -22.57
C ASP A 79 -17.99 -12.55 -21.48
N VAL A 80 -18.59 -13.06 -20.40
CA VAL A 80 -17.87 -13.65 -19.27
C VAL A 80 -17.91 -15.18 -19.34
N VAL A 81 -16.75 -15.80 -19.10
CA VAL A 81 -16.57 -17.25 -19.05
C VAL A 81 -16.64 -17.76 -17.61
N LEU A 82 -16.03 -17.04 -16.68
CA LEU A 82 -15.83 -17.47 -15.29
C LEU A 82 -15.66 -16.26 -14.37
N GLY A 83 -15.96 -16.42 -13.09
CA GLY A 83 -15.59 -15.45 -12.06
C GLY A 83 -15.12 -16.09 -10.76
N THR A 84 -14.37 -15.34 -9.96
CA THR A 84 -14.06 -15.68 -8.57
C THR A 84 -14.59 -14.61 -7.64
N LEU A 85 -15.26 -15.02 -6.57
CA LEU A 85 -15.86 -14.13 -5.58
C LEU A 85 -15.30 -14.43 -4.19
N GLY A 86 -14.70 -13.43 -3.55
CA GLY A 86 -14.35 -13.51 -2.13
C GLY A 86 -15.61 -13.58 -1.26
N LEU A 87 -15.69 -14.57 -0.37
CA LEU A 87 -16.85 -14.76 0.50
C LEU A 87 -16.63 -14.20 1.91
N GLU A 88 -15.38 -14.24 2.38
CA GLU A 88 -15.01 -13.77 3.71
C GLU A 88 -13.64 -13.08 3.69
N ASN A 89 -13.36 -12.29 4.74
CA ASN A 89 -12.07 -11.63 4.96
C ASN A 89 -11.70 -10.65 3.83
N GLU A 90 -12.70 -10.16 3.11
CA GLU A 90 -12.60 -9.14 2.08
C GLU A 90 -13.63 -8.05 2.32
N GLY A 91 -13.33 -6.86 1.81
CA GLY A 91 -14.18 -5.72 2.06
C GLY A 91 -13.52 -4.38 1.77
N THR A 92 -14.33 -3.36 1.94
CA THR A 92 -13.95 -1.95 1.87
C THR A 92 -14.15 -1.31 3.23
N PHE A 93 -13.36 -0.29 3.53
CA PHE A 93 -13.43 0.43 4.79
C PHE A 93 -12.98 1.87 4.57
N ASP A 94 -13.33 2.73 5.51
CA ASP A 94 -12.90 4.12 5.53
C ASP A 94 -11.43 4.19 5.96
N THR A 95 -10.56 4.47 4.99
CA THR A 95 -9.12 4.59 5.21
C THR A 95 -8.75 5.81 6.03
N TRP A 96 -9.52 6.90 5.95
CA TRP A 96 -9.27 8.10 6.73
C TRP A 96 -9.58 7.86 8.20
N GLN A 97 -10.71 7.23 8.50
CA GLN A 97 -11.09 6.88 9.87
C GLN A 97 -10.10 5.90 10.48
N LEU A 98 -9.71 4.84 9.75
CA LEU A 98 -8.71 3.89 10.23
C LEU A 98 -7.36 4.58 10.54
N LEU A 99 -6.86 5.42 9.63
CA LEU A 99 -5.59 6.13 9.84
C LEU A 99 -5.67 7.12 11.00
N SER A 100 -6.79 7.81 11.15
CA SER A 100 -7.02 8.74 12.26
C SER A 100 -7.04 8.00 13.60
N ALA A 101 -7.78 6.89 13.68
CA ALA A 101 -7.85 6.05 14.88
C ALA A 101 -6.48 5.46 15.27
N ILE A 102 -5.71 4.94 14.30
CA ILE A 102 -4.34 4.46 14.55
C ILE A 102 -3.47 5.60 15.08
N ARG A 103 -3.55 6.79 14.48
CA ARG A 103 -2.76 7.95 14.89
C ARG A 103 -3.09 8.40 16.30
N GLU A 104 -4.37 8.52 16.64
CA GLU A 104 -4.81 8.93 17.97
C GLU A 104 -4.39 7.90 19.02
N LYS A 105 -4.58 6.61 18.75
CA LYS A 105 -4.13 5.53 19.63
C LYS A 105 -2.62 5.61 19.88
N ASN A 106 -1.82 5.78 18.83
CA ASN A 106 -0.37 5.92 18.95
C ASN A 106 0.04 7.11 19.82
N ILE A 107 -0.63 8.26 19.68
CA ILE A 107 -0.35 9.45 20.52
C ILE A 107 -0.60 9.13 21.99
N THR A 108 -1.70 8.44 22.32
CA THR A 108 -2.01 8.05 23.70
C THR A 108 -1.01 7.06 24.29
N LEU A 109 -0.35 6.28 23.43
CA LEU A 109 0.74 5.36 23.80
C LEU A 109 2.12 6.05 23.84
N GLY A 110 2.19 7.36 23.64
CA GLY A 110 3.42 8.16 23.74
C GLY A 110 4.20 8.32 22.44
N VAL A 111 3.65 7.91 21.29
CA VAL A 111 4.29 8.13 19.98
C VAL A 111 4.25 9.60 19.62
N GLN A 112 5.42 10.15 19.28
CA GLN A 112 5.56 11.54 18.85
C GLN A 112 5.41 11.67 17.34
N TYR A 113 4.50 12.54 16.90
CA TYR A 113 4.29 12.86 15.49
C TYR A 113 4.94 14.20 15.15
N VAL A 114 5.88 14.20 14.22
CA VAL A 114 6.53 15.41 13.71
C VAL A 114 6.09 15.64 12.27
N LYS A 115 5.54 16.83 11.98
CA LYS A 115 5.20 17.26 10.62
C LYS A 115 6.37 18.03 10.02
N GLY A 116 6.98 17.48 8.98
CA GLY A 116 8.11 18.09 8.29
C GLY A 116 8.53 17.30 7.05
N GLU A 117 9.55 17.81 6.37
CA GLU A 117 10.17 17.18 5.21
C GLU A 117 11.54 16.60 5.59
N VAL A 118 11.82 15.38 5.16
CA VAL A 118 13.13 14.75 5.33
C VAL A 118 14.05 15.26 4.23
N GLU A 119 15.17 15.87 4.62
CA GLU A 119 16.14 16.45 3.69
C GLU A 119 17.45 15.66 3.63
N GLY A 120 17.70 14.77 4.59
CA GLY A 120 18.91 13.95 4.61
C GLY A 120 19.06 13.13 5.88
N PHE A 121 20.23 12.53 6.02
CA PHE A 121 20.60 11.68 7.15
C PHE A 121 21.96 12.10 7.71
N GLN A 122 22.16 11.90 9.01
CA GLN A 122 23.47 11.97 9.64
C GLN A 122 24.06 10.57 9.74
N PHE A 123 25.35 10.48 9.46
CA PHE A 123 26.08 9.24 9.47
C PHE A 123 27.23 9.33 10.47
N GLU A 124 27.39 8.29 11.27
CA GLU A 124 28.56 8.13 12.12
C GLU A 124 29.63 7.36 11.35
N ARG A 125 30.83 7.93 11.31
CA ARG A 125 32.00 7.31 10.69
C ARG A 125 32.62 6.35 11.70
N ASN A 126 32.82 5.10 11.31
CA ASN A 126 33.61 4.19 12.13
C ASN A 126 35.07 4.68 12.20
N VAL A 127 35.48 5.16 13.37
CA VAL A 127 36.78 5.84 13.62
C VAL A 127 37.99 4.90 13.47
N GLY A 128 37.77 3.60 13.23
CA GLY A 128 38.83 2.59 13.10
C GLY A 128 39.45 2.41 11.70
N ARG A 129 39.00 3.15 10.67
CA ARG A 129 39.62 3.12 9.33
C ARG A 129 40.38 4.43 9.08
N ALA A 130 41.66 4.30 8.74
CA ALA A 130 42.51 5.41 8.32
C ALA A 130 41.81 6.24 7.24
N GLU A 131 42.00 7.55 7.26
CA GLU A 131 41.46 8.40 6.19
C GLU A 131 42.01 7.90 4.85
N PRO A 132 41.16 7.67 3.83
CA PRO A 132 41.67 7.45 2.48
C PRO A 132 42.56 8.66 2.17
N HIS A 133 43.85 8.39 1.98
CA HIS A 133 44.85 9.42 1.76
C HIS A 133 44.40 10.30 0.59
N ALA A 134 44.74 11.59 0.63
CA ALA A 134 44.36 12.62 -0.37
C ALA A 134 44.89 12.36 -1.81
N MET A 135 45.28 11.12 -2.12
CA MET A 135 45.77 10.63 -3.41
C MET A 135 44.82 9.62 -4.08
N GLU A 136 43.71 9.23 -3.46
CA GLU A 136 42.70 8.39 -4.11
C GLU A 136 41.71 9.24 -4.91
N ASP A 137 41.24 8.72 -6.05
CA ASP A 137 40.19 9.37 -6.86
C ASP A 137 38.99 9.71 -5.98
N HIS A 138 38.43 10.93 -6.15
CA HIS A 138 37.30 11.43 -5.36
C HIS A 138 36.13 10.43 -5.29
N GLU A 139 35.90 9.69 -6.36
CA GLU A 139 34.85 8.65 -6.44
C GLU A 139 35.12 7.47 -5.49
N ILE A 140 36.38 7.04 -5.35
CA ILE A 140 36.77 5.91 -4.49
C ILE A 140 36.68 6.32 -3.01
N ALA A 141 37.13 7.53 -2.68
CA ALA A 141 37.06 8.07 -1.32
C ALA A 141 35.61 8.29 -0.84
N ASP A 142 34.70 8.73 -1.71
CA ASP A 142 33.28 8.89 -1.37
C ASP A 142 32.54 7.54 -1.28
N GLN A 143 32.98 6.53 -2.03
CA GLN A 143 32.44 5.16 -1.93
C GLN A 143 32.83 4.45 -0.63
N GLU A 144 34.09 4.57 -0.21
CA GLU A 144 34.58 4.04 1.07
C GLU A 144 33.85 4.67 2.26
N LYS A 145 33.54 5.97 2.18
CA LYS A 145 32.72 6.68 3.18
C LYS A 145 31.32 6.08 3.31
N LEU A 146 30.62 5.82 2.20
CA LEU A 146 29.25 5.30 2.21
C LEU A 146 29.14 3.87 2.78
N ARG A 147 30.15 3.01 2.59
CA ARG A 147 30.12 1.61 3.06
C ARG A 147 30.28 1.44 4.58
N ALA A 148 30.92 2.39 5.25
CA ALA A 148 31.30 2.28 6.67
C ALA A 148 30.45 3.13 7.61
N GLN A 149 29.30 3.61 7.14
CA GLN A 149 28.52 4.64 7.80
C GLN A 149 27.23 4.09 8.40
N ARG A 150 27.10 4.21 9.73
CA ARG A 150 25.84 3.94 10.43
C ARG A 150 24.99 5.20 10.44
N ILE A 151 23.73 5.11 10.01
CA ILE A 151 22.80 6.24 10.14
C ILE A 151 22.46 6.43 11.62
N THR A 152 22.62 7.66 12.12
CA THR A 152 22.38 8.01 13.53
C THR A 152 21.28 9.04 13.72
N ALA A 153 20.93 9.80 12.67
CA ALA A 153 19.82 10.75 12.72
C ALA A 153 19.21 11.00 11.35
N VAL A 154 17.96 11.47 11.35
CA VAL A 154 17.25 12.00 10.18
C VAL A 154 17.21 13.52 10.28
N LEU A 155 17.58 14.22 9.21
CA LEU A 155 17.46 15.67 9.12
C LEU A 155 16.05 16.02 8.65
N VAL A 156 15.28 16.69 9.52
CA VAL A 156 13.88 17.03 9.26
C VAL A 156 13.70 18.54 9.31
N ARG A 157 13.18 19.12 8.23
CA ARG A 157 12.73 20.51 8.16
C ARG A 157 11.26 20.60 8.61
N PRO A 158 10.93 21.28 9.72
CA PRO A 158 9.55 21.38 10.18
C PRO A 158 8.68 22.21 9.22
N GLN A 159 7.42 21.85 9.06
CA GLN A 159 6.53 22.43 8.03
C GLN A 159 6.14 23.92 8.27
N MET A 160 6.16 24.39 9.52
CA MET A 160 5.55 25.67 9.93
C MET A 160 6.55 26.71 10.47
N SER A 161 7.84 26.54 10.16
CA SER A 161 8.89 27.42 10.65
C SER A 161 9.93 27.61 9.57
N ASP A 162 10.33 28.85 9.29
CA ASP A 162 11.46 29.20 8.40
C ASP A 162 12.83 28.74 8.95
N THR A 163 12.83 27.77 9.87
CA THR A 163 14.02 27.18 10.46
C THR A 163 14.62 26.11 9.57
N SER A 164 15.94 26.01 9.62
CA SER A 164 16.70 24.94 9.00
C SER A 164 16.33 23.54 9.53
N ALA A 165 16.66 22.52 8.74
CA ALA A 165 16.49 21.13 9.13
C ALA A 165 17.24 20.81 10.43
N ARG A 166 16.59 20.02 11.30
CA ARG A 166 17.15 19.60 12.59
C ARG A 166 17.32 18.09 12.64
N PRO A 167 18.38 17.57 13.29
CA PRO A 167 18.57 16.15 13.44
C PRO A 167 17.61 15.56 14.49
N ILE A 168 16.89 14.50 14.11
CA ILE A 168 16.17 13.62 15.01
C ILE A 168 16.97 12.31 15.11
N ARG A 169 17.57 12.07 16.28
CA ARG A 169 18.40 10.88 16.53
C ARG A 169 17.55 9.62 16.56
N ALA A 170 18.02 8.57 15.88
CA ALA A 170 17.36 7.28 15.83
C ALA A 170 18.38 6.15 15.70
N HIS A 171 18.05 4.99 16.30
CA HIS A 171 18.86 3.78 16.17
C HIS A 171 18.42 2.93 14.98
N MET A 172 17.15 3.06 14.59
CA MET A 172 16.53 2.36 13.47
C MET A 172 15.59 3.33 12.77
N ILE A 173 15.60 3.28 11.44
CA ILE A 173 14.75 4.11 10.60
C ILE A 173 13.99 3.18 9.65
N VAL A 174 12.67 3.34 9.60
CA VAL A 174 11.80 2.60 8.69
C VAL A 174 11.28 3.57 7.62
N ASN A 175 11.63 3.31 6.36
CA ASN A 175 11.16 4.11 5.24
C ASN A 175 9.74 3.68 4.81
N ALA A 176 8.72 4.38 5.32
CA ALA A 176 7.31 4.17 4.98
C ALA A 176 6.77 5.28 4.04
N ALA A 177 7.62 5.88 3.20
CA ALA A 177 7.26 7.05 2.39
C ALA A 177 6.48 6.75 1.09
N GLY A 178 5.84 5.58 0.99
CA GLY A 178 5.00 5.20 -0.15
C GLY A 178 5.68 5.43 -1.51
N PRO A 179 5.08 6.16 -2.46
CA PRO A 179 5.67 6.40 -3.78
C PRO A 179 6.94 7.28 -3.75
N TRP A 180 7.23 7.96 -2.63
CA TRP A 180 8.45 8.74 -2.41
C TRP A 180 9.57 7.94 -1.74
N ALA A 181 9.35 6.66 -1.43
CA ALA A 181 10.34 5.82 -0.77
C ALA A 181 11.68 5.77 -1.50
N GLY A 182 11.68 5.76 -2.84
CA GLY A 182 12.90 5.83 -3.65
C GLY A 182 13.71 7.10 -3.39
N LYS A 183 13.07 8.27 -3.40
CA LYS A 183 13.71 9.57 -3.13
C LYS A 183 14.30 9.62 -1.72
N ILE A 184 13.58 9.10 -0.71
CA ILE A 184 14.08 9.04 0.66
C ILE A 184 15.27 8.08 0.79
N ALA A 185 15.22 6.93 0.12
CA ALA A 185 16.31 5.95 0.13
C ALA A 185 17.58 6.50 -0.54
N GLU A 186 17.41 7.28 -1.61
CA GLU A 186 18.50 7.95 -2.33
C GLU A 186 19.25 8.96 -1.45
N LEU A 187 18.53 9.68 -0.57
CA LEU A 187 19.15 10.57 0.44
C LEU A 187 20.03 9.79 1.44
N ALA A 188 19.77 8.49 1.62
CA ALA A 188 20.58 7.59 2.43
C ALA A 188 21.69 6.87 1.63
N GLY A 189 21.89 7.22 0.35
CA GLY A 189 22.89 6.61 -0.53
C GLY A 189 22.45 5.32 -1.22
N ILE A 190 21.22 4.84 -1.02
CA ILE A 190 20.69 3.64 -1.68
C ILE A 190 20.36 3.96 -3.15
N GLY A 191 20.86 3.14 -4.07
CA GLY A 191 20.78 3.35 -5.52
C GLY A 191 21.89 4.23 -6.10
N LYS A 192 22.78 4.78 -5.25
CA LYS A 192 23.94 5.59 -5.64
C LYS A 192 25.27 4.99 -5.20
N GLY A 193 25.25 4.10 -4.21
CA GLY A 193 26.45 3.46 -3.68
C GLY A 193 26.89 2.24 -4.50
N GLN A 194 27.78 1.45 -3.92
CA GLN A 194 28.20 0.15 -4.46
C GLN A 194 27.75 -0.99 -3.53
N GLY A 195 27.80 -2.23 -4.03
CA GLY A 195 27.41 -3.41 -3.24
C GLY A 195 25.92 -3.37 -2.88
N LEU A 196 25.60 -3.51 -1.60
CA LEU A 196 24.21 -3.49 -1.12
C LEU A 196 23.48 -2.16 -1.38
N LEU A 197 24.22 -1.05 -1.51
CA LEU A 197 23.65 0.28 -1.78
C LEU A 197 23.57 0.59 -3.28
N ALA A 198 23.98 -0.32 -4.17
CA ALA A 198 23.98 -0.08 -5.61
C ALA A 198 22.58 -0.11 -6.23
N VAL A 199 21.69 -0.93 -5.68
CA VAL A 199 20.36 -1.15 -6.27
C VAL A 199 19.38 -0.13 -5.70
N PRO A 200 18.76 0.73 -6.53
CA PRO A 200 17.74 1.67 -6.06
C PRO A 200 16.49 0.91 -5.60
N VAL A 201 15.74 1.51 -4.67
CA VAL A 201 14.43 0.97 -4.26
C VAL A 201 13.49 0.97 -5.48
N PRO A 202 12.92 -0.18 -5.88
CA PRO A 202 12.16 -0.32 -7.13
C PRO A 202 10.72 0.21 -7.02
N VAL A 203 10.55 1.42 -6.49
CA VAL A 203 9.25 2.08 -6.30
C VAL A 203 9.24 3.39 -7.08
N ARG A 204 8.23 3.57 -7.93
CA ARG A 204 8.03 4.79 -8.71
C ARG A 204 6.59 5.30 -8.56
N PRO A 205 6.38 6.63 -8.46
CA PRO A 205 5.04 7.20 -8.46
C PRO A 205 4.35 6.91 -9.79
N ARG A 206 3.10 6.43 -9.73
CA ARG A 206 2.26 6.24 -10.90
C ARG A 206 0.89 6.83 -10.64
N ARG A 207 0.50 7.81 -11.47
CA ARG A 207 -0.81 8.45 -11.35
C ARG A 207 -1.91 7.45 -11.72
N ARG A 208 -2.96 7.43 -10.92
CA ARG A 208 -4.22 6.73 -11.19
C ARG A 208 -5.36 7.74 -11.06
N THR A 209 -6.41 7.56 -11.84
CA THR A 209 -7.60 8.41 -11.79
C THR A 209 -8.76 7.55 -11.32
N ASN A 210 -9.46 8.05 -10.32
CA ASN A 210 -10.68 7.47 -9.79
C ASN A 210 -11.81 8.49 -9.97
N PHE A 211 -12.99 8.00 -10.26
CA PHE A 211 -14.24 8.74 -10.39
C PHE A 211 -15.16 8.31 -9.27
N VAL A 212 -15.88 9.26 -8.69
CA VAL A 212 -16.96 8.98 -7.75
C VAL A 212 -18.26 9.07 -8.55
N ILE A 213 -19.01 7.97 -8.56
CA ILE A 213 -20.26 7.84 -9.31
C ILE A 213 -21.39 7.57 -8.31
N HIS A 214 -22.45 8.34 -8.40
CA HIS A 214 -23.69 8.08 -7.68
C HIS A 214 -24.66 7.32 -8.61
N ALA A 215 -25.09 6.13 -8.20
CA ALA A 215 -25.88 5.22 -9.00
C ALA A 215 -27.04 4.64 -8.15
N PRO A 216 -28.15 5.39 -7.98
CA PRO A 216 -29.25 5.03 -7.08
C PRO A 216 -29.98 3.75 -7.48
N ASP A 217 -29.95 3.40 -8.76
CA ASP A 217 -30.62 2.21 -9.31
C ASP A 217 -29.81 0.92 -9.13
N VAL A 218 -28.55 1.01 -8.65
CA VAL A 218 -27.70 -0.15 -8.40
C VAL A 218 -28.08 -0.80 -7.07
N PRO A 219 -28.31 -2.11 -7.02
CA PRO A 219 -28.59 -2.84 -5.79
C PRO A 219 -27.48 -2.73 -4.74
N VAL A 220 -27.87 -2.83 -3.47
CA VAL A 220 -26.95 -2.73 -2.31
C VAL A 220 -25.97 -3.91 -2.24
N ASP A 221 -26.30 -5.04 -2.86
CA ASP A 221 -25.50 -6.26 -2.92
C ASP A 221 -24.50 -6.28 -4.09
N MET A 222 -24.31 -5.16 -4.79
CA MET A 222 -23.27 -4.99 -5.81
C MET A 222 -21.89 -5.36 -5.24
N PRO A 223 -21.17 -6.34 -5.82
CA PRO A 223 -19.85 -6.73 -5.35
C PRO A 223 -18.79 -5.67 -5.71
N SER A 224 -17.62 -5.75 -5.06
CA SER A 224 -16.46 -4.98 -5.51
C SER A 224 -15.93 -5.59 -6.81
N LEU A 225 -16.32 -5.05 -7.94
CA LEU A 225 -16.00 -5.57 -9.27
C LEU A 225 -14.56 -5.24 -9.67
N VAL A 226 -13.87 -6.23 -10.24
CA VAL A 226 -12.59 -6.10 -10.93
C VAL A 226 -12.70 -6.77 -12.30
N GLU A 227 -12.67 -5.96 -13.35
CA GLU A 227 -12.77 -6.43 -14.72
C GLU A 227 -11.40 -6.72 -15.35
N PRO A 228 -11.34 -7.66 -16.31
CA PRO A 228 -10.15 -7.94 -17.12
C PRO A 228 -9.55 -6.71 -17.80
N CYS A 229 -10.39 -5.76 -18.21
CA CYS A 229 -9.96 -4.54 -18.89
C CYS A 229 -9.23 -3.53 -17.96
N GLY A 230 -9.10 -3.87 -16.67
CA GLY A 230 -8.47 -3.10 -15.61
C GLY A 230 -9.42 -2.13 -14.91
N VAL A 231 -10.68 -2.08 -15.30
CA VAL A 231 -11.70 -1.30 -14.60
C VAL A 231 -12.01 -1.98 -13.26
N HIS A 232 -12.12 -1.18 -12.22
CA HIS A 232 -12.60 -1.62 -10.92
C HIS A 232 -13.69 -0.68 -10.46
N CYS A 233 -14.71 -1.26 -9.82
CA CYS A 233 -15.84 -0.53 -9.24
C CYS A 233 -16.06 -1.07 -7.84
N ARG A 234 -16.09 -0.20 -6.84
CA ARG A 234 -16.38 -0.59 -5.46
C ARG A 234 -17.21 0.45 -4.76
N GLN A 235 -18.04 0.00 -3.85
CA GLN A 235 -18.80 0.89 -2.98
C GLN A 235 -17.85 1.64 -2.02
N ILE A 236 -18.18 2.89 -1.69
CA ILE A 236 -17.43 3.69 -0.70
C ILE A 236 -18.01 3.49 0.70
N ASP A 237 -19.32 3.61 0.79
CA ASP A 237 -20.13 3.61 2.00
C ASP A 237 -21.41 2.80 1.78
N VAL A 238 -22.19 2.54 2.83
CA VAL A 238 -23.51 1.92 2.66
C VAL A 238 -24.40 2.86 1.84
N GLY A 239 -24.84 2.42 0.66
CA GLY A 239 -25.66 3.22 -0.23
C GLY A 239 -25.31 3.02 -1.69
N ASN A 240 -25.40 4.10 -2.47
CA ASN A 240 -25.36 4.07 -3.93
C ASN A 240 -24.17 4.84 -4.50
N THR A 241 -23.08 4.97 -3.74
CA THR A 241 -21.89 5.73 -4.16
C THR A 241 -20.71 4.80 -4.39
N PHE A 242 -20.14 4.90 -5.58
CA PHE A 242 -19.09 3.99 -6.05
C PHE A 242 -17.84 4.77 -6.43
N VAL A 243 -16.68 4.20 -6.10
CA VAL A 243 -15.41 4.58 -6.72
C VAL A 243 -15.18 3.67 -7.91
N VAL A 244 -15.06 4.29 -9.07
CA VAL A 244 -14.71 3.62 -10.32
C VAL A 244 -13.36 4.12 -10.80
N GLY A 245 -12.46 3.23 -11.12
CA GLY A 245 -11.15 3.58 -11.65
C GLY A 245 -10.72 2.58 -12.71
N ARG A 246 -9.68 2.94 -13.46
CA ARG A 246 -9.03 2.02 -14.39
C ARG A 246 -7.55 1.91 -14.06
N ASN A 247 -7.09 0.69 -13.87
CA ASN A 247 -5.68 0.41 -13.71
C ASN A 247 -4.96 0.81 -15.01
N PRO A 248 -3.87 1.60 -14.91
CA PRO A 248 -3.13 1.98 -16.10
C PRO A 248 -2.48 0.73 -16.72
N PRO A 249 -2.44 0.60 -18.06
CA PRO A 249 -2.02 -0.62 -18.74
C PRO A 249 -0.63 -1.05 -18.29
N VAL A 250 -0.34 -2.35 -18.29
CA VAL A 250 1.00 -2.84 -17.96
C VAL A 250 1.93 -2.44 -19.11
N VAL A 251 2.63 -1.31 -18.95
CA VAL A 251 3.73 -0.93 -19.84
C VAL A 251 4.94 -1.67 -19.29
N SER A 252 5.55 -2.54 -20.11
CA SER A 252 6.85 -3.11 -19.80
C SER A 252 7.81 -1.95 -19.54
N LEU A 253 8.35 -1.88 -18.31
CA LEU A 253 9.39 -0.92 -18.03
C LEU A 253 10.59 -1.30 -18.91
N PRO A 254 11.21 -0.37 -19.66
CA PRO A 254 12.49 -0.66 -20.27
C PRO A 254 13.45 -1.07 -19.15
N SER A 255 14.13 -2.19 -19.36
CA SER A 255 15.23 -2.64 -18.51
C SER A 255 16.20 -1.46 -18.34
N VAL A 256 16.36 -1.00 -17.09
CA VAL A 256 17.39 0.00 -16.74
C VAL A 256 18.72 -0.71 -16.65
#